data_AF-A0A7K6VVK1-F1
#
_entry.id   AF-A0A7K6VVK1-F1
#
_cell.length_a   1.000
_cell.length_b   1.000
_cell.length_c   1.000
_cell.angle_alpha   90.00
_cell.angle_beta   90.00
_cell.angle_gamma   90.00
#
_symmetry.space_group_name_H-M   'P 1'
#
loop_
_entity.id
_entity.type
_entity.pdbx_description
1 polymer ?
#
loop_
_entity_poly.entity_id
_entity_poly.type
_entity_poly.pdbx_seq_one_letter_code
_entity_poly.pdbx_strand_id
1 'polypeptide(L)'
;MAALKYAGLEDTDSEEELPPGWEERTTKDGWVYYANHLEEKTQWEHPKSGKRKRVAGDLPYGWEQETDENGQVYFVDHINKRTTYLDPRLAFTVEDNPVKPTTRQKYDGNSTAMEILQGRDLSGKVVIVTGANSGIGFETAKSLALHGACVILACRSLARGSDAVQRILGEWHKAKVEAMTLDLASLQSVQHFAEAFKSKNL
;
A
#
# COMPACT_ATOMS: atom_id res chain seq x y z
N MET A 1 39.00 -0.12 21.61
CA MET A 1 38.52 0.14 20.23
C MET A 1 38.52 -1.17 19.48
N ALA A 2 37.35 -1.69 19.13
CA ALA A 2 37.22 -2.90 18.33
C ALA A 2 36.27 -2.58 17.18
N ALA A 3 36.80 -2.60 15.95
CA ALA A 3 36.06 -2.45 14.72
C ALA A 3 35.35 -3.79 14.42
N LEU A 4 34.02 -3.75 14.37
CA LEU A 4 33.20 -4.85 13.87
C LEU A 4 33.19 -4.79 12.35
N LYS A 5 33.74 -5.85 11.75
CA LYS A 5 33.69 -6.16 10.32
C LYS A 5 32.22 -6.39 9.92
N TYR A 6 31.70 -5.57 9.03
CA TYR A 6 30.49 -5.87 8.27
C TYR A 6 30.78 -7.02 7.31
N ALA A 7 30.09 -8.14 7.50
CA ALA A 7 30.12 -9.30 6.62
C ALA A 7 28.84 -9.31 5.77
N GLY A 8 29.00 -9.31 4.45
CA GLY A 8 28.07 -9.92 3.50
C GLY A 8 26.76 -9.20 3.24
N LEU A 9 26.80 -8.03 2.60
CA LEU A 9 25.80 -7.69 1.57
C LEU A 9 26.47 -8.04 0.24
N GLU A 10 26.19 -9.24 -0.28
CA GLU A 10 26.50 -9.54 -1.68
C GLU A 10 25.51 -8.74 -2.54
N ASP A 11 26.05 -7.86 -3.38
CA ASP A 11 25.35 -7.06 -4.39
C ASP A 11 24.33 -7.92 -5.15
N THR A 12 23.05 -7.76 -4.84
CA THR A 12 21.93 -8.37 -5.58
C THR A 12 21.29 -7.38 -6.56
N ASP A 13 21.92 -6.22 -6.81
CA ASP A 13 21.40 -5.17 -7.70
C ASP A 13 21.96 -5.23 -9.15
N SER A 14 22.94 -6.10 -9.43
CA SER A 14 23.62 -6.11 -10.74
C SER A 14 22.81 -6.74 -11.88
N GLU A 15 21.82 -7.58 -11.58
CA GLU A 15 21.00 -8.26 -12.59
C GLU A 15 19.81 -7.40 -13.09
N GLU A 16 19.46 -6.33 -12.37
CA GLU A 16 18.37 -5.40 -12.72
C GLU A 16 18.85 -4.10 -13.38
N GLU A 17 20.16 -3.85 -13.42
CA GLU A 17 20.69 -2.63 -14.00
C GLU A 17 20.58 -2.67 -15.54
N LEU A 18 19.79 -1.75 -16.10
CA LEU A 18 19.57 -1.63 -17.54
C LEU A 18 20.85 -1.22 -18.30
N PRO A 19 21.08 -1.73 -19.52
CA PRO A 19 22.17 -1.25 -20.35
C PRO A 19 22.01 0.24 -20.67
N PRO A 20 23.10 0.96 -21.02
CA PRO A 20 23.02 2.37 -21.38
C PRO A 20 22.01 2.62 -22.50
N GLY A 21 21.15 3.64 -22.33
CA GLY A 21 20.12 4.00 -23.30
C GLY A 21 18.82 3.21 -23.19
N TRP A 22 18.71 2.28 -22.23
CA TRP A 22 17.45 1.60 -21.92
C TRP A 22 16.74 2.28 -20.75
N GLU A 23 15.41 2.32 -20.81
CA GLU A 23 14.53 2.83 -19.77
C GLU A 23 13.43 1.79 -19.49
N GLU A 24 13.19 1.50 -18.21
CA GLU A 24 12.07 0.67 -17.77
C GLU A 24 10.82 1.53 -17.61
N ARG A 25 9.71 1.11 -18.20
CA ARG A 25 8.43 1.80 -18.14
C ARG A 25 7.30 0.83 -17.86
N THR A 26 6.16 1.38 -17.45
CA THR A 26 4.98 0.59 -17.10
C THR A 26 3.76 1.07 -17.89
N THR A 27 2.93 0.13 -18.32
CA THR A 27 1.62 0.41 -18.94
C THR A 27 0.54 0.61 -17.88
N LYS A 28 -0.62 1.16 -18.28
CA LYS A 28 -1.78 1.32 -17.39
C LYS A 28 -2.25 0.00 -16.77
N ASP A 29 -2.10 -1.11 -17.48
CA ASP A 29 -2.50 -2.45 -17.02
C ASP A 29 -1.43 -3.15 -16.16
N GLY A 30 -0.33 -2.45 -15.86
CA GLY A 30 0.76 -2.89 -15.01
C GLY A 30 1.83 -3.74 -15.71
N TRP A 31 1.80 -3.86 -17.04
CA TRP A 31 2.90 -4.52 -17.76
C TRP A 31 4.14 -3.63 -17.81
N VAL A 32 5.29 -4.20 -17.49
CA VAL A 32 6.58 -3.54 -17.64
C VAL A 32 7.07 -3.74 -19.07
N TYR A 33 7.54 -2.68 -19.70
CA TYR A 33 8.19 -2.70 -20.99
C TYR A 33 9.49 -1.89 -20.95
N TYR A 34 10.41 -2.23 -21.82
CA TYR A 34 11.74 -1.67 -21.91
C TYR A 34 11.85 -0.85 -23.19
N ALA A 35 12.13 0.44 -23.05
CA ALA A 35 12.33 1.36 -24.15
C ALA A 35 13.83 1.59 -24.35
N ASN A 36 14.34 1.29 -25.54
CA ASN A 36 15.71 1.60 -25.93
C ASN A 36 15.69 2.88 -26.76
N HIS A 37 16.29 3.94 -26.21
CA HIS A 37 16.36 5.28 -26.80
C HIS A 37 17.45 5.45 -27.85
N LEU A 38 18.41 4.50 -27.92
CA LEU A 38 19.45 4.51 -28.94
C LEU A 38 18.95 3.94 -30.27
N GLU A 39 18.06 2.95 -30.18
CA GLU A 39 17.49 2.23 -31.33
C GLU A 39 15.99 2.53 -31.55
N GLU A 40 15.42 3.46 -30.78
CA GLU A 40 14.00 3.85 -30.80
C GLU A 40 13.01 2.66 -30.83
N LYS A 41 13.31 1.62 -30.04
CA LYS A 41 12.51 0.39 -29.98
C LYS A 41 11.99 0.11 -28.59
N THR A 42 10.84 -0.55 -28.51
CA THR A 42 10.25 -1.04 -27.25
C THR A 42 10.13 -2.55 -27.26
N GLN A 43 10.35 -3.20 -26.12
CA GLN A 43 10.15 -4.65 -25.97
C GLN A 43 9.62 -5.00 -24.58
N TRP A 44 9.10 -6.22 -24.43
CA TRP A 44 8.52 -6.69 -23.17
C TRP A 44 9.50 -7.47 -22.29
N GLU A 45 10.54 -8.04 -22.90
CA GLU A 45 11.59 -8.78 -22.20
C GLU A 45 12.72 -7.84 -21.72
N HIS A 46 13.22 -8.06 -20.52
CA HIS A 46 14.38 -7.32 -20.02
C HIS A 46 15.63 -7.63 -20.88
N PRO A 47 16.40 -6.63 -21.33
CA PRO A 47 17.48 -6.81 -22.30
C PRO A 47 18.61 -7.76 -21.84
N LYS A 48 18.84 -7.87 -20.53
CA LYS A 48 19.84 -8.81 -19.96
C LYS A 48 19.26 -10.18 -19.57
N SER A 49 18.13 -10.22 -18.88
CA SER A 49 17.59 -11.44 -18.26
C SER A 49 16.56 -12.16 -19.14
N GLY A 50 16.03 -11.50 -20.18
CA GLY A 50 14.99 -12.05 -21.06
C GLY A 50 13.63 -12.25 -20.40
N LYS A 51 13.48 -11.83 -19.14
CA LYS A 51 12.25 -12.04 -18.36
C LYS A 51 11.25 -10.92 -18.59
N ARG A 52 9.96 -11.24 -18.52
CA ARG A 52 8.86 -10.27 -18.53
C ARG A 52 8.43 -9.99 -17.10
N LYS A 53 8.21 -8.72 -16.79
CA LYS A 53 7.82 -8.26 -15.46
C LYS A 53 6.43 -7.64 -15.49
N ARG A 54 5.72 -7.77 -14.38
CA ARG A 54 4.48 -7.04 -14.13
C ARG A 54 4.60 -6.34 -12.78
N VAL A 55 4.15 -5.10 -12.72
CA VAL A 55 3.98 -4.42 -11.44
C VAL A 55 2.73 -4.94 -10.74
N ALA A 56 2.69 -4.83 -9.41
CA ALA A 56 1.48 -5.11 -8.64
C ALA A 56 0.30 -4.26 -9.16
N GLY A 57 -0.92 -4.80 -9.08
CA GLY A 57 -2.12 -4.23 -9.72
C GLY A 57 -2.31 -2.73 -9.43
N ASP A 58 -2.56 -2.40 -8.17
CA ASP A 58 -2.78 -1.01 -7.75
C ASP A 58 -1.48 -0.32 -7.33
N LEU A 59 -1.44 1.01 -7.47
CA LEU A 59 -0.36 1.82 -6.92
C LEU A 59 -0.26 1.63 -5.40
N PRO A 60 0.95 1.71 -4.80
CA PRO A 60 1.09 1.66 -3.36
C PRO A 60 0.27 2.79 -2.71
N TYR A 61 -0.18 2.57 -1.48
CA TYR A 61 -0.95 3.56 -0.76
C TYR A 61 -0.26 4.93 -0.75
N GLY A 62 -1.04 5.99 -0.96
CA GLY A 62 -0.56 7.36 -1.03
C GLY A 62 0.08 7.75 -2.36
N TRP A 63 0.19 6.84 -3.31
CA TRP A 63 0.65 7.15 -4.66
C TRP A 63 -0.53 7.35 -5.61
N GLU A 64 -0.46 8.39 -6.44
CA GLU A 64 -1.43 8.67 -7.50
C GLU A 64 -0.71 8.77 -8.84
N GLN A 65 -1.33 8.22 -9.89
CA GLN A 65 -0.83 8.36 -11.26
C GLN A 65 -1.49 9.57 -11.90
N GLU A 66 -0.68 10.53 -12.33
CA GLU A 66 -1.13 11.70 -13.07
C GLU A 66 -0.46 11.74 -14.45
N THR A 67 -0.96 12.61 -15.34
CA THR A 67 -0.43 12.81 -16.68
C THR A 67 -0.22 14.30 -16.87
N ASP A 68 0.97 14.68 -17.33
CA ASP A 68 1.30 16.08 -17.60
C ASP A 68 0.64 16.59 -18.89
N GLU A 69 0.85 17.87 -19.20
CA GLU A 69 0.34 18.52 -20.42
C GLU A 69 0.89 17.90 -21.72
N ASN A 70 2.00 17.17 -21.65
CA ASN A 70 2.63 16.49 -22.78
C ASN A 70 2.17 15.03 -22.93
N GLY A 71 1.27 14.55 -22.07
CA GLY A 71 0.81 13.17 -22.06
C GLY A 71 1.76 12.19 -21.35
N GLN A 72 2.81 12.70 -20.70
CA GLN A 72 3.76 11.90 -19.94
C GLN A 72 3.19 11.58 -18.55
N VAL A 73 3.24 10.30 -18.20
CA VAL A 73 2.79 9.83 -16.89
C VAL A 73 3.83 10.16 -15.82
N TYR A 74 3.38 10.70 -14.70
CA TYR A 74 4.16 10.87 -13.47
C TYR A 74 3.38 10.37 -12.26
N PHE A 75 4.08 10.12 -11.17
CA PHE A 75 3.56 9.54 -9.95
C PHE A 75 3.73 10.53 -8.79
N VAL A 76 2.64 10.75 -8.06
CA VAL A 76 2.55 11.68 -6.93
C VAL A 76 2.50 10.88 -5.64
N ASP A 77 3.53 11.00 -4.82
CA ASP A 77 3.58 10.47 -3.46
C ASP A 77 2.98 11.51 -2.50
N HIS A 78 1.73 11.32 -2.15
CA HIS A 78 0.96 12.19 -1.25
C HIS A 78 1.38 12.05 0.20
N ILE A 79 2.10 10.99 0.57
CA ILE A 79 2.60 10.76 1.94
C ILE A 79 3.85 11.61 2.15
N ASN A 80 4.83 11.49 1.24
CA ASN A 80 6.10 12.20 1.34
C ASN A 80 6.12 13.55 0.59
N LYS A 81 4.99 13.93 -0.03
CA LYS A 81 4.82 15.17 -0.80
C LYS A 81 5.88 15.33 -1.90
N ARG A 82 6.09 14.28 -2.69
CA ARG A 82 7.02 14.29 -3.83
C ARG A 82 6.34 13.82 -5.10
N THR A 83 6.87 14.26 -6.23
CA THR A 83 6.48 13.78 -7.57
C THR A 83 7.69 13.13 -8.23
N THR A 84 7.48 12.03 -8.93
CA THR A 84 8.55 11.34 -9.67
C THR A 84 8.00 10.74 -10.96
N TYR A 85 8.83 10.63 -11.98
CA TYR A 85 8.49 9.94 -13.22
C TYR A 85 8.71 8.42 -13.12
N LEU A 86 9.32 7.95 -12.04
CA LEU A 86 9.52 6.54 -11.77
C LEU A 86 8.30 5.95 -11.06
N ASP A 87 7.74 4.90 -11.65
CA ASP A 87 6.61 4.18 -11.06
C ASP A 87 7.07 3.52 -9.74
N PRO A 88 6.46 3.85 -8.59
CA PRO A 88 6.86 3.31 -7.29
C PRO A 88 6.69 1.79 -7.19
N ARG A 89 5.94 1.17 -8.11
CA ARG A 89 5.77 -0.28 -8.17
C ARG A 89 6.95 -1.00 -8.82
N LEU A 90 7.86 -0.28 -9.50
CA LEU A 90 9.04 -0.91 -10.12
C LEU A 90 9.94 -1.60 -9.10
N ALA A 91 10.01 -1.06 -7.87
CA ALA A 91 10.73 -1.67 -6.75
C ALA A 91 10.14 -3.02 -6.28
N PHE A 92 8.93 -3.40 -6.73
CA PHE A 92 8.23 -4.62 -6.33
C PHE A 92 7.75 -5.41 -7.56
N THR A 93 8.48 -5.34 -8.66
CA THR A 93 8.15 -6.12 -9.86
C THR A 93 8.12 -7.62 -9.55
N VAL A 94 7.07 -8.28 -10.04
CA VAL A 94 6.98 -9.75 -10.03
C VAL A 94 7.32 -10.26 -11.42
N GLU A 95 8.22 -11.24 -11.48
CA GLU A 95 8.51 -11.97 -12.71
C GLU A 95 7.27 -12.76 -13.12
N ASP A 96 6.88 -12.65 -14.39
CA ASP A 96 5.78 -13.42 -14.95
C ASP A 96 6.24 -14.88 -15.13
N ASN A 97 6.07 -15.70 -14.09
CA ASN A 97 6.36 -17.12 -14.13
C ASN A 97 5.03 -17.91 -14.14
N PRO A 98 4.68 -18.61 -15.23
CA PRO A 98 3.37 -19.28 -15.36
C PRO A 98 3.18 -20.52 -14.45
N VAL A 99 4.08 -20.75 -13.48
CA VAL A 99 4.08 -21.96 -12.65
C VAL A 99 4.00 -21.60 -11.16
N LYS A 100 2.76 -21.69 -10.63
CA LYS A 100 2.32 -21.81 -9.22
C LYS A 100 3.06 -20.99 -8.14
N PRO A 101 2.37 -20.11 -7.39
CA PRO A 101 3.01 -19.41 -6.28
C PRO A 101 3.34 -20.40 -5.16
N THR A 102 4.62 -20.51 -4.84
CA THR A 102 5.10 -21.21 -3.65
C THR A 102 4.68 -20.41 -2.43
N THR A 103 3.86 -21.02 -1.59
CA THR A 103 3.48 -20.54 -0.26
C THR A 103 4.72 -20.56 0.66
N ARG A 104 5.64 -19.60 0.50
CA ARG A 104 6.53 -19.20 1.59
C ARG A 104 5.84 -18.07 2.33
N GLN A 105 5.77 -18.19 3.66
CA GLN A 105 5.30 -17.10 4.53
C GLN A 105 6.07 -15.83 4.17
N LYS A 106 5.38 -14.89 3.52
CA LYS A 106 5.93 -13.62 3.02
C LYS A 106 6.18 -12.60 4.14
N TYR A 107 5.72 -12.89 5.35
CA TYR A 107 5.70 -11.96 6.47
C TYR A 107 6.24 -12.65 7.73
N ASP A 108 6.99 -11.89 8.52
CA ASP A 108 7.58 -12.29 9.79
C ASP A 108 7.12 -11.37 10.95
N GLY A 109 7.69 -11.54 12.14
CA GLY A 109 7.35 -10.73 13.31
C GLY A 109 7.77 -9.26 13.23
N ASN A 110 8.59 -8.88 12.24
CA ASN A 110 9.01 -7.49 12.01
C ASN A 110 8.14 -6.79 10.96
N SER A 111 7.29 -7.54 10.25
CA SER A 111 6.45 -7.00 9.19
C SER A 111 5.36 -6.09 9.76
N THR A 112 5.21 -4.91 9.16
CA THR A 112 4.19 -3.94 9.55
C THR A 112 2.83 -4.27 8.93
N ALA A 113 1.75 -3.78 9.54
CA ALA A 113 0.41 -3.94 8.99
C ALA A 113 0.27 -3.31 7.59
N MET A 114 1.05 -2.27 7.28
CA MET A 114 1.08 -1.64 5.96
C MET A 114 1.75 -2.53 4.91
N GLU A 115 2.88 -3.17 5.23
CA GLU A 115 3.56 -4.11 4.33
C GLU A 115 2.71 -5.35 4.05
N ILE A 116 1.97 -5.83 5.05
CA ILE A 116 1.07 -6.97 4.90
C ILE A 116 -0.08 -6.63 3.94
N LEU A 117 -0.60 -5.41 4.00
CA LEU A 117 -1.72 -4.96 3.16
C LEU A 117 -1.28 -4.37 1.81
N GLN A 118 0.01 -4.21 1.55
CA GLN A 118 0.50 -3.63 0.30
C GLN A 118 -0.07 -4.35 -0.93
N GLY A 119 -0.65 -3.58 -1.86
CA GLY A 119 -1.29 -4.08 -3.06
C GLY A 119 -2.64 -4.76 -2.84
N ARG A 120 -3.27 -4.59 -1.66
CA ARG A 120 -4.63 -5.01 -1.38
C ARG A 120 -5.57 -3.80 -1.40
N ASP A 121 -6.57 -3.85 -2.28
CA ASP A 121 -7.70 -2.93 -2.23
C ASP A 121 -8.81 -3.51 -1.33
N LEU A 122 -9.21 -2.73 -0.31
CA LEU A 122 -10.31 -3.05 0.61
C LEU A 122 -11.52 -2.14 0.39
N SER A 123 -11.57 -1.43 -0.75
CA SER A 123 -12.73 -0.65 -1.16
C SER A 123 -14.02 -1.48 -1.13
N GLY A 124 -15.09 -0.87 -0.62
CA GLY A 124 -16.39 -1.54 -0.46
C GLY A 124 -16.47 -2.53 0.70
N LYS A 125 -15.41 -2.67 1.51
CA LYS A 125 -15.47 -3.42 2.78
C LYS A 125 -15.78 -2.48 3.93
N VAL A 126 -16.67 -2.93 4.82
CA VAL A 126 -16.97 -2.25 6.09
C VAL A 126 -16.33 -3.05 7.22
N VAL A 127 -15.53 -2.40 8.06
CA VAL A 127 -14.83 -3.04 9.18
C VAL A 127 -15.10 -2.28 10.47
N ILE A 128 -15.42 -3.02 11.54
CA ILE A 128 -15.53 -2.47 12.89
C ILE A 128 -14.31 -2.93 13.67
N VAL A 129 -13.55 -1.98 14.22
CA VAL A 129 -12.38 -2.28 15.07
C VAL A 129 -12.65 -1.82 16.49
N THR A 130 -12.68 -2.76 17.43
CA THR A 130 -12.88 -2.47 18.85
C THR A 130 -11.56 -2.03 19.50
N GLY A 131 -11.60 -0.99 20.34
CA GLY A 131 -10.38 -0.46 20.97
C GLY A 131 -9.46 0.28 20.00
N ALA A 132 -10.01 0.82 18.91
CA ALA A 132 -9.26 1.42 17.82
C ALA A 132 -8.67 2.81 18.11
N ASN A 133 -8.84 3.35 19.32
CA ASN A 133 -8.31 4.66 19.67
C ASN A 133 -6.82 4.65 20.06
N SER A 134 -6.20 3.48 20.25
CA SER A 134 -4.78 3.39 20.61
C SER A 134 -4.18 2.01 20.30
N GLY A 135 -2.84 1.93 20.35
CA GLY A 135 -2.09 0.68 20.22
C GLY A 135 -2.38 -0.08 18.93
N ILE A 136 -2.44 -1.40 19.03
CA ILE A 136 -2.63 -2.30 17.89
C ILE A 136 -3.98 -2.04 17.19
N GLY A 137 -5.03 -1.73 17.94
CA GLY A 137 -6.34 -1.41 17.37
C GLY A 137 -6.30 -0.16 16.50
N PHE A 138 -5.54 0.86 16.92
CA PHE A 138 -5.36 2.07 16.11
C PHE A 138 -4.60 1.80 14.82
N GLU A 139 -3.45 1.12 14.90
CA GLU A 139 -2.68 0.80 13.69
C GLU A 139 -3.48 -0.11 12.75
N THR A 140 -4.26 -1.05 13.27
CA THR A 140 -5.16 -1.90 12.47
C THR A 140 -6.22 -1.06 11.75
N ALA A 141 -6.91 -0.18 12.48
CA ALA A 141 -7.95 0.67 11.90
C ALA A 141 -7.38 1.63 10.85
N LYS A 142 -6.20 2.22 11.14
CA LYS A 142 -5.46 3.07 10.21
C LYS A 142 -5.11 2.29 8.95
N SER A 143 -4.39 1.18 9.05
CA SER A 143 -3.96 0.41 7.89
C SER A 143 -5.13 -0.04 7.02
N LEU A 144 -6.25 -0.49 7.60
CA LEU A 144 -7.45 -0.85 6.83
C LEU A 144 -8.08 0.35 6.12
N ALA A 145 -8.19 1.49 6.80
CA ALA A 145 -8.77 2.70 6.23
C ALA A 145 -7.93 3.28 5.08
N LEU A 146 -6.60 3.22 5.22
CA LEU A 146 -5.67 3.65 4.18
C LEU A 146 -5.74 2.76 2.93
N HIS A 147 -6.12 1.49 3.09
CA HIS A 147 -6.36 0.56 1.98
C HIS A 147 -7.81 0.59 1.47
N GLY A 148 -8.58 1.66 1.74
CA GLY A 148 -9.88 1.91 1.13
C GLY A 148 -11.11 1.35 1.86
N ALA A 149 -10.92 0.64 2.97
CA ALA A 149 -12.04 0.16 3.77
C ALA A 149 -12.81 1.31 4.43
N CYS A 150 -14.11 1.13 4.64
CA CYS A 150 -14.88 1.95 5.57
C CYS A 150 -14.70 1.40 6.98
N VAL A 151 -14.06 2.16 7.86
CA VAL A 151 -13.66 1.69 9.19
C VAL A 151 -14.40 2.44 10.29
N ILE A 152 -15.08 1.69 11.16
CA ILE A 152 -15.71 2.18 12.37
C ILE A 152 -14.79 1.91 13.57
N LEU A 153 -14.28 2.98 14.17
CA LEU A 153 -13.48 2.94 15.39
C LEU A 153 -14.43 2.83 16.59
N ALA A 154 -14.66 1.61 17.06
CA ALA A 154 -15.56 1.33 18.18
C ALA A 154 -14.80 1.46 19.52
N CYS A 155 -15.06 2.53 20.26
CA CYS A 155 -14.29 2.90 21.45
C CYS A 155 -15.20 3.30 22.62
N ARG A 156 -14.73 3.09 23.87
CA ARG A 156 -15.47 3.52 25.06
C ARG A 156 -15.60 5.04 25.17
N SER A 157 -14.54 5.78 24.79
CA SER A 157 -14.50 7.24 24.81
C SER A 157 -14.61 7.77 23.39
N LEU A 158 -15.73 8.44 23.09
CA LEU A 158 -15.96 9.05 21.79
C LEU A 158 -14.93 10.16 21.49
N ALA A 159 -14.52 10.92 22.51
CA ALA A 159 -13.49 11.96 22.37
C ALA A 159 -12.17 11.36 21.85
N ARG A 160 -11.63 10.35 22.55
CA ARG A 160 -10.40 9.67 22.11
C ARG A 160 -10.55 8.96 20.77
N GLY A 161 -11.74 8.43 20.47
CA GLY A 161 -12.06 7.86 19.16
C GLY A 161 -12.02 8.92 18.05
N SER A 162 -12.56 10.11 18.32
CA SER A 162 -12.57 11.23 17.38
C SER A 162 -11.16 11.76 17.13
N ASP A 163 -10.33 11.86 18.17
CA ASP A 163 -8.91 12.22 18.02
C ASP A 163 -8.16 11.21 17.13
N ALA A 164 -8.44 9.92 17.30
CA ALA A 164 -7.88 8.86 16.46
C ALA A 164 -8.36 8.98 15.00
N VAL A 165 -9.63 9.28 14.76
CA VAL A 165 -10.16 9.58 13.42
C VAL A 165 -9.41 10.75 12.78
N GLN A 166 -9.21 11.85 13.51
CA GLN A 166 -8.47 13.01 12.99
C GLN A 166 -7.01 12.67 12.64
N ARG A 167 -6.36 11.80 13.41
CA ARG A 167 -5.01 11.32 13.07
C ARG A 167 -4.98 10.54 11.76
N ILE A 168 -5.97 9.67 11.53
CA ILE A 168 -6.07 8.92 10.26
C ILE A 168 -6.38 9.88 9.10
N LEU A 169 -7.31 10.81 9.29
CA LEU A 169 -7.66 11.81 8.27
C LEU A 169 -6.51 12.78 7.96
N GLY A 170 -5.64 13.04 8.94
CA GLY A 170 -4.41 13.82 8.74
C GLY A 170 -3.40 13.12 7.82
N GLU A 171 -3.36 11.79 7.83
CA GLU A 171 -2.56 10.99 6.89
C GLU A 171 -3.28 10.81 5.54
N TRP A 172 -4.60 10.57 5.56
CA TRP A 172 -5.43 10.42 4.37
C TRP A 172 -6.80 11.05 4.52
N HIS A 173 -6.96 12.24 3.95
CA HIS A 173 -8.22 12.99 4.08
C HIS A 173 -9.40 12.34 3.34
N LYS A 174 -9.17 11.41 2.40
CA LYS A 174 -10.22 10.64 1.70
C LYS A 174 -10.59 9.33 2.44
N ALA A 175 -9.96 9.02 3.58
CA ALA A 175 -10.25 7.81 4.33
C ALA A 175 -11.70 7.82 4.82
N LYS A 176 -12.39 6.67 4.68
CA LYS A 176 -13.76 6.49 5.17
C LYS A 176 -13.71 5.99 6.61
N VAL A 177 -13.54 6.91 7.56
CA VAL A 177 -13.38 6.58 8.98
C VAL A 177 -14.36 7.33 9.87
N GLU A 178 -14.90 6.64 10.88
CA GLU A 178 -15.80 7.23 11.86
C GLU A 178 -15.61 6.59 13.23
N ALA A 179 -15.79 7.37 14.31
CA ALA A 179 -15.78 6.87 15.67
C ALA A 179 -17.20 6.62 16.19
N MET A 180 -17.41 5.49 16.85
CA MET A 180 -18.68 5.15 17.49
C MET A 180 -18.44 4.66 18.92
N THR A 181 -19.33 5.03 19.84
CA THR A 181 -19.24 4.63 21.24
C THR A 181 -19.61 3.16 21.39
N LEU A 182 -18.70 2.37 21.96
CA LEU A 182 -18.92 0.97 22.30
C LEU A 182 -18.21 0.63 23.61
N ASP A 183 -19.00 0.21 24.60
CA ASP A 183 -18.50 -0.44 25.80
C ASP A 183 -18.87 -1.93 25.81
N LEU A 184 -17.87 -2.79 25.56
CA LEU A 184 -18.04 -4.24 25.54
C LEU A 184 -18.37 -4.83 26.92
N ALA A 185 -18.16 -4.08 28.01
CA ALA A 185 -18.56 -4.51 29.34
C ALA A 185 -20.07 -4.36 29.61
N SER A 186 -20.83 -3.73 28.69
CA SER A 186 -22.26 -3.48 28.83
C SER A 186 -23.04 -4.02 27.63
N LEU A 187 -23.89 -5.04 27.85
CA LEU A 187 -24.75 -5.59 26.80
C LEU A 187 -25.71 -4.55 26.22
N GLN A 188 -26.19 -3.62 27.05
CA GLN A 188 -27.00 -2.51 26.58
C GLN A 188 -26.21 -1.61 25.62
N SER A 189 -24.95 -1.31 25.92
CA SER A 189 -24.08 -0.56 25.00
C SER A 189 -23.85 -1.31 23.69
N VAL A 190 -23.67 -2.63 23.75
CA VAL A 190 -23.51 -3.47 22.56
C VAL A 190 -24.76 -3.45 21.67
N GLN A 191 -25.96 -3.54 22.28
CA GLN A 191 -27.23 -3.45 21.58
C GLN A 191 -27.42 -2.09 20.90
N HIS A 192 -27.25 -0.99 21.64
CA HIS A 192 -27.34 0.36 21.09
C HIS A 192 -26.34 0.59 19.95
N PHE A 193 -25.09 0.11 20.11
CA PHE A 193 -24.09 0.20 19.05
C PHE A 193 -24.53 -0.55 17.80
N ALA A 194 -25.04 -1.78 17.94
CA ALA A 194 -25.48 -2.59 16.81
C ALA A 194 -26.66 -1.95 16.06
N GLU A 195 -27.62 -1.37 16.77
CA GLU A 195 -28.74 -0.64 16.18
C GLU A 195 -28.28 0.63 15.47
N ALA A 196 -27.42 1.43 16.12
CA ALA A 196 -26.84 2.63 15.53
C ALA A 196 -25.95 2.34 14.31
N PHE A 197 -25.26 1.20 14.30
CA PHE A 197 -24.47 0.78 13.14
C PHE A 197 -25.39 0.38 11.97
N LYS A 198 -26.43 -0.42 12.23
CA LYS A 198 -27.39 -0.84 11.21
C LYS A 198 -28.11 0.34 10.55
N SER A 199 -28.41 1.40 11.29
CA SER A 199 -29.09 2.58 10.74
C SER A 199 -28.25 3.40 9.75
N LYS A 200 -26.93 3.17 9.67
CA LYS A 200 -26.04 3.87 8.73
C LYS A 200 -26.15 3.37 7.29
N ASN A 201 -26.73 2.19 7.05
CA ASN A 201 -26.87 1.60 5.70
C ASN A 201 -25.56 1.61 4.88
N LEU A 202 -24.45 1.22 5.53
CA LEU A 202 -23.12 1.07 4.92
C LEU A 202 -22.94 -0.29 4.26
#